data_AF-A0A3M7RAD0-F1
#
_entry.id   AF-A0A3M7RAD0-F1
#
_cell.length_a   1.000
_cell.length_b   1.000
_cell.length_c   1.000
_cell.angle_alpha   90.00
_cell.angle_beta   90.00
_cell.angle_gamma   90.00
#
_symmetry.space_group_name_H-M   'P 1'
#
loop_
_entity.id
_entity.type
_entity.pdbx_description
1 polymer ?
#
loop_
_entity_poly.entity_id
_entity_poly.type
_entity_poly.pdbx_seq_one_letter_code
_entity_poly.pdbx_strand_id
1 'polypeptide(L)'
;MNYEVKNNFWIGPSTIDLVHLGSKYAPCMRKDLEIYKRIEKDRLIEKETACCVRYDRGGCVQTFEKKCLNMSSRWDKWKNGSEISIKRNRTSGSVCGQDPDFCNDPGSKYWIDDITQWP
;
A
#
# COMPACT_ATOMS: atom_id res chain seq x y z
N MET A 1 -2.38 -31.96 -13.35
CA MET A 1 -0.94 -31.66 -13.50
C MET A 1 -0.25 -32.16 -12.24
N ASN A 2 0.52 -33.24 -12.32
CA ASN A 2 1.31 -33.70 -11.18
C ASN A 2 2.56 -32.82 -11.10
N TYR A 3 2.71 -32.11 -9.99
CA TYR A 3 3.92 -31.35 -9.69
C TYR A 3 4.93 -32.34 -9.10
N GLU A 4 6.06 -32.53 -9.76
CA GLU A 4 7.15 -33.35 -9.21
C GLU A 4 8.01 -32.46 -8.30
N VAL A 5 7.90 -32.67 -6.99
CA VAL A 5 8.78 -32.03 -6.02
C VAL A 5 10.16 -32.69 -6.11
N LYS A 6 11.18 -31.92 -6.49
CA LYS A 6 12.55 -32.40 -6.45
C LYS A 6 12.97 -32.67 -5.01
N ASN A 7 13.34 -33.92 -4.73
CA ASN A 7 13.98 -34.29 -3.46
C ASN A 7 15.35 -33.64 -3.37
N ASN A 8 15.74 -33.27 -2.14
CA ASN A 8 17.08 -32.76 -1.90
C ASN A 8 18.11 -33.87 -2.12
N PHE A 9 19.12 -33.55 -2.92
CA PHE A 9 20.25 -34.45 -3.18
C PHE A 9 21.21 -34.54 -1.97
N TRP A 10 21.15 -33.57 -1.05
CA TRP A 10 21.98 -33.48 0.16
C TRP A 10 21.12 -33.56 1.43
N ILE A 11 21.75 -33.74 2.59
CA ILE A 11 21.09 -33.71 3.90
C ILE A 11 20.60 -32.27 4.16
N GLY A 12 19.29 -32.05 4.07
CA GLY A 12 18.65 -30.75 4.31
C GLY A 12 17.13 -30.79 4.10
N PRO A 13 16.39 -29.77 4.61
CA PRO A 13 14.93 -29.68 4.54
C PRO A 13 14.45 -29.45 3.11
N SER A 14 13.33 -30.08 2.71
CA SER A 14 12.86 -30.09 1.31
C SER A 14 12.66 -28.67 0.75
N THR A 15 12.62 -28.54 -0.58
CA THR A 15 12.36 -27.24 -1.23
C THR A 15 11.05 -26.59 -0.77
N ILE A 16 10.03 -27.38 -0.47
CA ILE A 16 8.76 -26.89 0.07
C ILE A 16 8.90 -26.43 1.52
N ASP A 17 9.68 -27.17 2.32
CA ASP A 17 9.97 -26.81 3.70
C ASP A 17 10.81 -25.54 3.77
N LEU A 18 11.74 -25.32 2.84
CA LEU A 18 12.52 -24.08 2.76
C LEU A 18 11.66 -22.86 2.45
N VAL A 19 10.59 -23.01 1.67
CA VAL A 19 9.63 -21.93 1.40
C VAL A 19 8.77 -21.67 2.64
N HIS A 20 8.26 -22.73 3.29
CA HIS A 20 7.44 -22.61 4.50
C HIS A 20 8.22 -22.11 5.72
N LEU A 21 9.49 -22.51 5.85
CA LEU A 21 10.40 -22.02 6.89
C LEU A 21 10.86 -20.59 6.63
N GLY A 22 10.44 -19.99 5.51
CA GLY A 22 10.82 -18.66 5.08
C GLY A 22 12.32 -18.63 4.88
N SER A 23 12.80 -19.13 3.73
CA SER A 23 14.21 -19.11 3.35
C SER A 23 14.85 -17.84 3.90
N LYS A 24 15.74 -18.03 4.90
CA LYS A 24 16.26 -17.01 5.83
C LYS A 24 16.77 -15.74 5.14
N TYR A 25 17.04 -15.83 3.85
CA TYR A 25 17.24 -14.71 2.97
C TYR A 25 16.40 -14.93 1.71
N ALA A 26 15.34 -14.13 1.53
CA ALA A 26 14.83 -13.93 0.18
C ALA A 26 16.03 -13.50 -0.69
N PRO A 27 16.17 -14.01 -1.94
CA PRO A 27 17.24 -13.55 -2.80
C PRO A 27 17.19 -12.02 -2.86
N CYS A 28 18.35 -11.37 -2.68
CA CYS A 28 18.43 -9.92 -2.84
C CYS A 28 17.86 -9.58 -4.22
N MET A 29 16.70 -8.92 -4.23
CA MET A 29 16.09 -8.49 -5.48
C MET A 29 17.03 -7.48 -6.11
N ARG A 30 17.58 -7.83 -7.28
CA ARG A 30 18.37 -6.88 -8.07
C ARG A 30 17.48 -5.68 -8.38
N LYS A 31 18.04 -4.47 -8.27
CA LYS A 31 17.36 -3.27 -8.75
C LYS A 31 17.28 -3.33 -10.27
N ASP A 32 16.10 -3.66 -10.78
CA ASP A 32 15.83 -3.65 -12.21
C ASP A 32 15.41 -2.24 -12.66
N LEU A 33 16.11 -1.68 -13.63
CA LEU A 33 15.90 -0.30 -14.05
C LEU A 33 14.49 -0.07 -14.63
N GLU A 34 13.89 -1.04 -15.31
CA GLU A 34 12.55 -0.90 -15.89
C GLU A 34 11.47 -0.94 -14.81
N ILE A 35 11.64 -1.82 -13.82
CA ILE A 35 10.73 -1.89 -12.67
C ILE A 35 10.76 -0.56 -11.90
N TYR A 36 11.95 -0.03 -11.59
CA TYR A 36 12.06 1.24 -10.86
C TYR A 36 11.50 2.43 -11.65
N LYS A 37 11.64 2.45 -12.98
CA LYS A 37 10.99 3.46 -13.83
C LYS A 37 9.46 3.40 -13.73
N ARG A 38 8.88 2.19 -13.63
CA ARG A 38 7.43 2.03 -13.48
C ARG A 38 6.97 2.45 -12.08
N ILE A 39 7.71 2.06 -11.05
CA ILE A 39 7.47 2.50 -9.67
C ILE A 39 7.44 4.03 -9.59
N GLU A 40 8.37 4.72 -10.23
CA GLU A 40 8.40 6.19 -10.20
C GLU A 40 7.18 6.82 -10.89
N LYS A 41 6.71 6.22 -11.99
CA LYS A 41 5.46 6.66 -12.63
C LYS A 41 4.25 6.43 -11.73
N ASP A 42 4.20 5.28 -11.05
CA ASP A 42 3.12 4.95 -10.13
C ASP A 42 3.12 5.90 -8.93
N ARG A 43 4.29 6.26 -8.38
CA ARG A 43 4.43 7.28 -7.32
C ARG A 43 3.87 8.63 -7.74
N LEU A 44 4.18 9.10 -8.95
CA LEU A 44 3.67 10.38 -9.46
C LEU A 44 2.15 10.37 -9.59
N ILE A 45 1.58 9.25 -10.04
CA ILE A 45 0.14 9.04 -10.13
C ILE A 45 -0.50 9.03 -8.74
N GLU A 46 0.05 8.25 -7.80
CA GLU A 46 -0.50 8.10 -6.46
C GLU A 46 -0.48 9.38 -5.65
N LYS A 47 0.53 10.23 -5.84
CA LYS A 47 0.61 11.57 -5.22
C LYS A 47 -0.64 12.42 -5.49
N GLU A 48 -1.29 12.23 -6.63
CA GLU A 48 -2.53 12.93 -6.98
C GLU A 48 -3.77 12.29 -6.37
N THR A 49 -3.73 11.00 -6.06
CA THR A 49 -4.86 10.25 -5.49
C THR A 49 -5.13 10.59 -4.02
N ALA A 50 -6.34 10.27 -3.56
CA ALA A 50 -6.71 10.31 -2.15
C ALA A 50 -7.88 9.34 -1.89
N CYS A 51 -8.31 9.28 -0.63
CA CYS A 51 -9.41 8.44 -0.19
C CYS A 51 -10.78 9.00 -0.63
N CYS A 52 -11.57 8.18 -1.32
CA CYS A 52 -12.98 8.42 -1.62
C CYS A 52 -13.82 7.57 -0.65
N VAL A 53 -14.50 8.22 0.29
CA VAL A 53 -15.25 7.58 1.37
C VAL A 53 -16.74 7.61 1.02
N ARG A 54 -17.40 6.45 1.05
CA ARG A 54 -18.84 6.37 0.77
C ARG A 54 -19.67 6.82 1.97
N TYR A 55 -20.77 7.55 1.73
CA TYR A 55 -21.65 7.99 2.82
C TYR A 55 -22.42 6.85 3.50
N ASP A 56 -22.68 5.77 2.78
CA ASP A 56 -23.40 4.58 3.26
C ASP A 56 -22.58 3.70 4.21
N ARG A 57 -21.36 4.13 4.59
CA ARG A 57 -20.38 3.33 5.36
C ARG A 57 -20.00 2.01 4.68
N GLY A 58 -20.23 1.89 3.36
CA GLY A 58 -19.83 0.74 2.54
C GLY A 58 -18.31 0.65 2.27
N GLY A 59 -17.50 1.44 2.96
CA GLY A 59 -16.05 1.47 2.84
C GLY A 59 -15.49 2.69 2.10
N CYS A 60 -14.20 2.63 1.82
CA CYS A 60 -13.47 3.65 1.08
C CYS A 60 -12.66 3.04 -0.07
N VAL A 61 -12.25 3.86 -1.02
CA VAL A 61 -11.38 3.47 -2.13
C VAL A 61 -10.38 4.58 -2.45
N GLN A 62 -9.12 4.22 -2.72
CA GLN A 62 -8.12 5.19 -3.17
C GLN A 62 -8.31 5.49 -4.66
N THR A 63 -8.59 6.75 -4.99
CA THR A 63 -8.87 7.15 -6.38
C THR A 63 -8.64 8.65 -6.59
N PHE A 64 -8.75 9.09 -7.84
CA PHE A 64 -8.71 10.50 -8.20
C PHE A 64 -10.04 11.19 -7.86
N GLU A 65 -9.98 12.48 -7.60
CA GLU A 65 -11.16 13.32 -7.34
C GLU A 65 -12.23 13.16 -8.44
N LYS A 66 -11.81 13.23 -9.71
CA LYS A 66 -12.70 13.08 -10.89
C LYS A 66 -13.41 11.73 -10.99
N LYS A 67 -12.89 10.68 -10.33
CA LYS A 67 -13.48 9.34 -10.31
C LYS A 67 -14.33 9.10 -9.05
N CYS A 68 -14.27 10.00 -8.07
CA CYS A 68 -15.09 9.94 -6.88
C CYS A 68 -16.45 10.58 -7.17
N LEU A 69 -17.53 9.86 -6.86
CA LEU A 69 -18.88 10.34 -7.11
C LEU A 69 -19.32 11.27 -5.98
N ASN A 70 -19.37 12.58 -6.23
CA ASN A 70 -19.76 13.58 -5.23
C ASN A 70 -21.16 13.36 -4.63
N MET A 71 -22.06 12.68 -5.35
CA MET A 71 -23.44 12.40 -4.88
C MET A 71 -23.49 11.32 -3.79
N SER A 72 -22.61 10.32 -3.84
CA SER A 72 -22.65 9.15 -2.95
C SER A 72 -21.41 8.98 -2.09
N SER A 73 -20.38 9.78 -2.34
CA SER A 73 -19.09 9.70 -1.68
C SER A 73 -18.46 11.08 -1.50
N ARG A 74 -17.52 11.17 -0.56
CA ARG A 74 -16.69 12.34 -0.29
C ARG A 74 -15.25 12.02 -0.66
N TRP A 75 -14.63 12.90 -1.44
CA TRP A 75 -13.21 12.80 -1.73
C TRP A 75 -12.41 13.60 -0.69
N ASP A 76 -11.61 12.90 0.10
CA ASP A 76 -10.91 13.44 1.24
C ASP A 76 -9.41 13.41 1.04
N LYS A 77 -8.81 14.55 0.71
CA LYS A 77 -7.36 14.73 0.65
C LYS A 77 -6.90 15.66 1.77
N TRP A 78 -5.76 15.37 2.39
CA TRP A 78 -5.13 16.29 3.34
C TRP A 78 -4.86 17.62 2.62
N LYS A 79 -5.55 18.69 3.05
CA LYS A 79 -5.28 20.03 2.54
C LYS A 79 -4.21 20.66 3.40
N ASN A 80 -3.18 21.24 2.77
CA ASN A 80 -2.16 22.04 3.46
C ASN A 80 -2.86 23.15 4.28
N GLY A 81 -2.67 23.12 5.60
CA GLY A 81 -3.26 24.10 6.51
C GLY A 81 -4.65 23.73 7.06
N SER A 82 -5.19 22.56 6.74
CA SER A 82 -6.33 21.99 7.49
C SER A 82 -5.93 21.71 8.94
N GLU A 83 -6.86 21.85 9.88
CA GLU A 83 -6.58 21.64 11.31
C GLU A 83 -5.95 20.26 11.60
N ILE A 84 -6.36 19.25 10.82
CA ILE A 84 -5.84 17.89 10.93
C ILE A 84 -4.44 17.77 10.29
N SER A 85 -4.20 18.41 9.14
CA SER A 85 -2.85 18.49 8.56
C SER A 85 -1.85 19.17 9.48
N ILE A 86 -2.28 20.20 10.23
CA ILE A 86 -1.42 20.95 11.16
C ILE A 86 -1.12 20.10 12.39
N LYS A 87 -2.14 19.44 12.96
CA LYS A 87 -1.96 18.56 14.14
C LYS A 87 -1.06 17.36 13.86
N ARG A 88 -1.07 16.82 12.63
CA ARG A 88 -0.33 15.61 12.26
C ARG A 88 0.84 15.84 11.31
N ASN A 89 1.12 17.09 10.97
CA ASN A 89 2.13 17.49 9.97
C ASN A 89 2.02 16.68 8.67
N ARG A 90 0.80 16.60 8.12
CA ARG A 90 0.48 15.79 6.93
C ARG A 90 0.06 16.63 5.74
N THR A 91 0.80 16.55 4.64
CA THR A 91 0.64 17.31 3.39
C THR A 91 0.34 16.44 2.18
N SER A 92 0.62 15.14 2.22
CA SER A 92 0.38 14.25 1.08
C SER A 92 -1.03 13.64 1.09
N GLY A 93 -1.40 12.78 0.12
CA GLY A 93 -2.76 12.24 0.01
C GLY A 93 -3.20 11.37 1.20
N SER A 94 -4.49 11.09 1.33
CA SER A 94 -4.97 10.14 2.35
C SER A 94 -5.00 8.71 1.80
N VAL A 95 -4.71 7.73 2.67
CA VAL A 95 -4.75 6.30 2.34
C VAL A 95 -5.96 5.63 2.97
N CYS A 96 -6.81 5.04 2.13
CA CYS A 96 -7.97 4.29 2.59
C CYS A 96 -7.53 3.09 3.47
N GLY A 97 -8.16 2.95 4.63
CA GLY A 97 -7.96 1.79 5.52
C GLY A 97 -6.70 1.84 6.39
N GLN A 98 -5.76 2.76 6.15
CA GLN A 98 -4.49 2.83 6.89
C GLN A 98 -4.22 4.20 7.53
N ASP A 99 -5.04 5.22 7.21
CA ASP A 99 -4.97 6.51 7.89
C ASP A 99 -5.83 6.55 9.16
N PRO A 100 -5.27 6.97 10.32
CA PRO A 100 -5.93 6.85 11.63
C PRO A 100 -7.26 7.62 11.78
N ASP A 101 -7.53 8.63 10.95
CA ASP A 101 -8.82 9.35 10.97
C ASP A 101 -9.90 8.69 10.11
N PHE A 102 -9.52 7.72 9.27
CA PHE A 102 -10.39 7.07 8.31
C PHE A 102 -10.63 5.58 8.65
N CYS A 103 -9.97 5.03 9.68
CA CYS A 103 -10.08 3.63 10.10
C CYS A 103 -10.25 3.50 11.63
N ASN A 104 -11.10 2.56 12.07
CA ASN A 104 -11.37 2.26 13.48
C ASN A 104 -10.44 1.18 14.09
N ASP A 105 -9.35 0.79 13.42
CA ASP A 105 -8.49 -0.32 13.89
C ASP A 105 -6.99 -0.02 13.70
N PRO A 106 -6.20 0.10 14.78
CA PRO A 106 -4.80 0.55 14.74
C PRO A 106 -3.79 -0.56 14.39
N GLY A 107 -4.20 -1.64 13.72
CA GLY A 107 -3.36 -2.83 13.49
C GLY A 107 -2.36 -2.75 12.32
N SER A 108 -2.45 -1.76 11.42
CA SER A 108 -1.61 -1.66 10.23
C SER A 108 -0.48 -0.64 10.37
N LYS A 109 0.68 -0.91 9.75
CA LYS A 109 1.80 0.04 9.61
C LYS A 109 1.26 1.41 9.16
N TYR A 110 1.58 2.45 9.91
CA TYR A 110 1.19 3.83 9.61
C TYR A 110 2.04 4.38 8.46
N TRP A 111 1.37 5.04 7.49
CA TRP A 111 2.07 5.81 6.47
C TRP A 111 2.84 6.98 7.08
N ILE A 112 4.02 7.28 6.54
CA ILE A 112 4.71 8.56 6.80
C ILE A 112 3.90 9.68 6.10
N ASP A 113 4.28 10.96 6.24
CA ASP A 113 3.59 12.04 5.54
C ASP A 113 3.42 11.74 4.05
N ASP A 114 4.50 11.38 3.34
CA ASP A 114 4.48 11.06 1.91
C ASP A 114 3.96 9.65 1.62
N ILE A 115 2.73 9.55 1.10
CA ILE A 115 2.09 8.28 0.74
C ILE A 115 2.79 7.53 -0.38
N THR A 116 3.66 8.18 -1.14
CA THR A 116 4.42 7.51 -2.20
C THR A 116 5.56 6.66 -1.61
N GLN A 117 5.87 6.80 -0.32
CA GLN A 117 6.89 6.03 0.38
C GLN A 117 6.31 4.77 1.01
N TRP A 118 6.03 3.78 0.16
CA TRP A 118 5.50 2.47 0.57
C TRP A 118 6.41 1.75 1.60
N PRO A 119 5.84 1.15 2.66
CA PRO A 119 6.58 0.55 3.79
C PRO A 119 7.01 -0.93 3.62
#